data_AF-A0A4U1JJR0-F1
#
_entry.id   AF-A0A4U1JJR0-F1
#
_cell.length_a   1.000
_cell.length_b   1.000
_cell.length_c   1.000
_cell.angle_alpha   90.00
_cell.angle_beta   90.00
_cell.angle_gamma   90.00
#
_symmetry.space_group_name_H-M   'P 1'
#
loop_
_entity.id
_entity.type
_entity.pdbx_description
1 polymer ?
#
loop_
_entity_poly.entity_id
_entity_poly.type
_entity_poly.pdbx_seq_one_letter_code
_entity_poly.pdbx_strand_id
1 'polypeptide(L)'
;MPPCVGRCASPKSCGPVNGTFVGSGDSCSETLQYPQAAGFQIGWRAYPSSPRSLHVTPSAPSSPPADRVDIVFPLAGTLVPRDHGYALFGALARVLGDLHGASWLAVHPLGGIPRPDGLLALHPRRGSLCLRVVPAEIPRVLALAGKALDVDGYRVHVGVSRVYPLRPAEALTARMVVIKGFQEPEPFAEAVKRQLDALSVAASIEVGRRRIVTIAGDKVVGFGTTLRGLSEEGSLVVQRAGIGGRQRMGCGVFGPVGREARA
;
A
#
# COMPACT_ATOMS: atom_id res chain seq x y z
N MET A 1 21.93 58.42 2.56
CA MET A 1 23.21 59.14 2.37
C MET A 1 24.05 58.95 3.63
N PRO A 2 25.38 58.72 3.58
CA PRO A 2 26.24 57.80 2.80
C PRO A 2 27.00 56.85 3.79
N PRO A 3 28.21 56.27 3.54
CA PRO A 3 28.54 55.25 2.52
C PRO A 3 29.49 54.08 2.96
N CYS A 4 29.79 53.17 2.00
CA CYS A 4 31.11 52.56 1.67
C CYS A 4 31.81 51.57 2.65
N VAL A 5 32.61 50.54 2.32
CA VAL A 5 33.17 49.83 1.13
C VAL A 5 33.74 48.49 1.66
N GLY A 6 33.78 47.41 0.86
CA GLY A 6 34.72 46.31 1.10
C GLY A 6 34.54 45.11 0.17
N ARG A 7 35.34 45.04 -0.89
CA ARG A 7 35.31 44.04 -1.98
C ARG A 7 36.47 43.04 -1.83
N CYS A 8 36.44 41.97 -2.64
CA CYS A 8 37.52 41.08 -3.13
C CYS A 8 37.40 39.62 -2.65
N ALA A 9 37.64 38.57 -3.43
CA ALA A 9 37.89 38.38 -4.86
C ALA A 9 37.78 36.86 -5.16
N SER A 10 37.46 36.50 -6.41
CA SER A 10 37.45 35.13 -6.95
C SER A 10 38.86 34.49 -6.99
N PRO A 11 38.95 33.20 -7.36
CA PRO A 11 39.50 32.95 -8.69
C PRO A 11 38.77 31.87 -9.51
N LYS A 12 39.02 31.99 -10.82
CA LYS A 12 38.54 31.22 -11.96
C LYS A 12 39.45 30.02 -12.24
N SER A 13 38.92 28.93 -12.79
CA SER A 13 39.56 28.20 -13.91
C SER A 13 38.61 27.15 -14.50
N CYS A 14 38.16 27.40 -15.73
CA CYS A 14 37.48 26.43 -16.60
C CYS A 14 38.22 26.38 -17.94
N GLY A 15 38.44 25.16 -18.43
CA GLY A 15 38.86 24.83 -19.80
C GLY A 15 39.90 23.69 -19.83
N PRO A 16 40.07 22.97 -20.95
CA PRO A 16 39.08 22.47 -21.91
C PRO A 16 39.15 20.92 -22.00
N VAL A 17 38.11 20.25 -22.52
CA VAL A 17 38.21 18.84 -22.96
C VAL A 17 37.83 18.73 -24.42
N ASN A 18 38.85 18.53 -25.26
CA ASN A 18 38.74 17.95 -26.60
C ASN A 18 39.79 16.83 -26.64
N GLY A 19 39.33 15.60 -26.86
CA GLY A 19 40.19 14.41 -26.91
C GLY A 19 39.56 13.36 -27.81
N THR A 20 40.17 13.24 -28.99
CA THR A 20 39.76 12.51 -30.17
C THR A 20 39.87 11.00 -29.99
N PHE A 21 38.95 10.28 -30.64
CA PHE A 21 38.94 8.83 -30.83
C PHE A 21 40.00 8.42 -31.86
N VAL A 22 40.91 7.51 -31.49
CA VAL A 22 41.69 6.68 -32.43
C VAL A 22 41.82 5.29 -31.82
N GLY A 23 41.30 4.29 -32.52
CA GLY A 23 41.41 2.88 -32.15
C GLY A 23 42.75 2.26 -32.53
N SER A 24 43.13 1.23 -31.79
CA SER A 24 43.98 0.14 -32.27
C SER A 24 43.51 -1.11 -31.54
N GLY A 25 43.25 -2.16 -32.30
CA GLY A 25 42.82 -3.45 -31.78
C GLY A 25 43.99 -4.20 -31.18
N ASP A 26 43.69 -5.06 -30.22
CA ASP A 26 44.36 -6.34 -30.08
C ASP A 26 43.41 -7.32 -29.41
N SER A 27 43.24 -8.45 -30.08
CA SER A 27 42.56 -9.64 -29.61
C SER A 27 43.31 -10.25 -28.44
N CYS A 28 42.64 -10.48 -27.31
CA CYS A 28 43.09 -11.47 -26.33
C CYS A 28 41.86 -12.20 -25.76
N SER A 29 41.78 -13.46 -26.13
CA SER A 29 40.90 -14.49 -25.58
C SER A 29 41.36 -14.82 -24.17
N GLU A 30 40.52 -14.58 -23.17
CA GLU A 30 40.80 -15.01 -21.79
C GLU A 30 39.72 -15.95 -21.29
N THR A 31 40.12 -17.22 -21.23
CA THR A 31 39.36 -18.37 -20.74
C THR A 31 39.37 -18.36 -19.22
N LEU A 32 38.22 -18.14 -18.58
CA LEU A 32 38.11 -18.30 -17.13
C LEU A 32 37.86 -19.76 -16.76
N GLN A 33 38.93 -20.35 -16.25
CA GLN A 33 39.05 -21.71 -15.75
C GLN A 33 38.49 -21.80 -14.32
N TYR A 34 37.43 -22.59 -14.12
CA TYR A 34 36.94 -22.96 -12.80
C TYR A 34 37.76 -24.14 -12.23
N PRO A 35 38.20 -24.09 -10.96
CA PRO A 35 38.88 -25.22 -10.34
C PRO A 35 37.90 -26.35 -9.98
N GLN A 36 38.32 -27.58 -10.26
CA GLN A 36 37.65 -28.83 -9.92
C GLN A 36 38.00 -29.31 -8.50
N ALA A 37 37.05 -30.11 -7.98
CA ALA A 37 37.19 -31.28 -7.11
C ALA A 37 37.17 -31.10 -5.58
N ALA A 38 36.08 -31.57 -4.97
CA ALA A 38 36.04 -32.71 -4.05
C ALA A 38 34.55 -33.05 -3.84
N GLY A 39 34.02 -34.21 -4.21
CA GLY A 39 34.44 -35.51 -3.70
C GLY A 39 33.64 -35.85 -2.44
N PHE A 40 32.31 -35.97 -2.55
CA PHE A 40 31.49 -36.50 -1.44
C PHE A 40 30.45 -37.49 -1.98
N GLN A 41 30.73 -38.78 -1.75
CA GLN A 41 29.82 -39.89 -2.02
C GLN A 41 28.79 -39.97 -0.90
N ILE A 42 27.50 -39.85 -1.23
CA ILE A 42 26.42 -40.34 -0.37
C ILE A 42 25.47 -41.16 -1.25
N GLY A 43 25.26 -42.41 -0.85
CA GLY A 43 24.51 -43.42 -1.59
C GLY A 43 23.05 -43.02 -1.82
N TRP A 44 22.61 -43.18 -3.07
CA TRP A 44 21.22 -43.04 -3.46
C TRP A 44 20.44 -44.25 -2.94
N ARG A 45 19.62 -44.06 -1.89
CA ARG A 45 18.55 -45.01 -1.56
C ARG A 45 17.36 -44.75 -2.47
N ALA A 46 16.89 -45.83 -3.11
CA ALA A 46 15.72 -45.85 -3.97
C ALA A 46 14.48 -45.29 -3.26
N TYR A 47 13.81 -44.32 -3.89
CA TYR A 47 12.47 -43.88 -3.49
C TYR A 47 11.44 -44.87 -4.04
N PRO A 48 10.52 -45.40 -3.21
CA PRO A 48 9.40 -46.16 -3.73
C PRO A 48 8.40 -45.23 -4.43
N SER A 49 8.12 -45.54 -5.68
CA SER A 49 7.09 -44.97 -6.54
C SER A 49 5.71 -45.56 -6.19
N SER A 50 4.74 -44.71 -5.81
CA SER A 50 3.29 -44.84 -6.09
C SER A 50 2.47 -43.80 -5.31
N PRO A 51 1.35 -43.27 -5.85
CA PRO A 51 0.80 -41.98 -5.48
C PRO A 51 -0.28 -42.10 -4.40
N ARG A 52 -0.15 -41.35 -3.31
CA ARG A 52 -1.29 -41.03 -2.44
C ARG A 52 -1.84 -39.67 -2.84
N SER A 53 -2.97 -39.71 -3.56
CA SER A 53 -3.83 -38.54 -3.73
C SER A 53 -4.29 -38.09 -2.34
N LEU A 54 -3.60 -37.09 -1.78
CA LEU A 54 -4.11 -36.33 -0.67
C LEU A 54 -5.18 -35.41 -1.24
N HIS A 55 -6.43 -35.84 -1.15
CA HIS A 55 -7.56 -34.92 -1.22
C HIS A 55 -7.41 -33.92 -0.07
N VAL A 56 -6.70 -32.82 -0.31
CA VAL A 56 -6.79 -31.63 0.51
C VAL A 56 -8.15 -31.01 0.17
N THR A 57 -9.17 -31.34 0.95
CA THR A 57 -10.37 -30.52 1.00
C THR A 57 -9.95 -29.12 1.49
N PRO A 58 -10.27 -28.03 0.76
CA PRO A 58 -10.06 -26.71 1.29
C PRO A 58 -10.99 -26.53 2.50
N SER A 59 -10.41 -26.58 3.70
CA SER A 59 -11.10 -26.21 4.93
C SER A 59 -11.50 -24.74 4.82
N ALA A 60 -12.79 -24.44 4.92
CA ALA A 60 -13.31 -23.09 5.08
C ALA A 60 -12.57 -22.37 6.22
N PRO A 61 -12.32 -21.04 6.13
CA PRO A 61 -11.66 -20.32 7.21
C PRO A 61 -12.49 -20.44 8.49
N SER A 62 -11.89 -21.03 9.53
CA SER A 62 -12.57 -21.51 10.73
C SER A 62 -12.96 -20.42 11.74
N SER A 63 -12.93 -19.14 11.36
CA SER A 63 -13.41 -18.05 12.21
C SER A 63 -13.73 -16.81 11.37
N PRO A 64 -14.85 -16.11 11.63
CA PRO A 64 -15.12 -14.83 10.98
C PRO A 64 -13.99 -13.83 11.32
N PRO A 65 -13.67 -12.89 10.43
CA PRO A 65 -12.66 -11.88 10.70
C PRO A 65 -13.03 -11.09 11.96
N ALA A 66 -12.02 -10.77 12.77
CA ALA A 66 -12.21 -10.04 14.03
C ALA A 66 -13.04 -8.77 13.82
N ASP A 67 -13.87 -8.44 14.82
CA ASP A 67 -14.65 -7.21 14.78
C ASP A 67 -13.76 -5.98 14.66
N ARG A 68 -14.24 -5.01 13.89
CA ARG A 68 -13.54 -3.76 13.63
C ARG A 68 -14.48 -2.57 13.69
N VAL A 69 -13.89 -1.42 13.96
CA VAL A 69 -14.53 -0.10 13.92
C VAL A 69 -13.70 0.84 13.08
N ASP A 70 -14.35 1.85 12.51
CA ASP A 70 -13.65 2.96 11.87
C ASP A 70 -13.47 4.08 12.90
N ILE A 71 -12.27 4.64 12.95
CA ILE A 71 -11.93 5.81 13.75
C ILE A 71 -11.53 6.90 12.79
N VAL A 72 -12.33 7.97 12.78
CA VAL A 72 -12.19 9.08 11.83
C VAL A 72 -11.65 10.28 12.58
N PHE A 73 -10.51 10.78 12.12
CA PHE A 73 -9.90 12.00 12.59
C PHE A 73 -10.05 13.09 11.52
N PRO A 74 -10.64 14.25 11.82
CA PRO A 74 -10.62 15.37 10.89
C PRO A 74 -9.18 15.85 10.70
N LEU A 75 -8.82 16.21 9.48
CA LEU A 75 -7.50 16.71 9.14
C LEU A 75 -7.57 18.21 8.85
N ALA A 76 -6.69 18.97 9.49
CA ALA A 76 -6.41 20.35 9.14
C ALA A 76 -5.09 20.42 8.37
N GLY A 77 -5.21 20.61 7.06
CA GLY A 77 -4.11 20.68 6.11
C GLY A 77 -4.67 20.89 4.71
N THR A 78 -3.82 21.28 3.77
CA THR A 78 -4.27 21.68 2.42
C THR A 78 -3.90 20.66 1.35
N LEU A 79 -2.70 20.09 1.42
CA LEU A 79 -2.13 19.26 0.38
C LEU A 79 -1.43 18.04 0.97
N VAL A 80 -1.47 16.94 0.23
CA VAL A 80 -0.65 15.74 0.43
C VAL A 80 -0.28 15.16 -0.94
N PRO A 81 0.75 14.31 -1.06
CA PRO A 81 1.00 13.60 -2.30
C PRO A 81 -0.21 12.77 -2.74
N ARG A 82 -0.43 12.64 -4.05
CA ARG A 82 -1.51 11.80 -4.58
C ARG A 82 -1.30 10.31 -4.25
N ASP A 83 -0.04 9.89 -4.17
CA ASP A 83 0.39 8.53 -3.83
C ASP A 83 0.90 8.43 -2.38
N HIS A 84 0.18 9.07 -1.46
CA HIS A 84 0.58 9.20 -0.05
C HIS A 84 0.57 7.89 0.75
N GLY A 85 0.15 6.74 0.20
CA GLY A 85 -0.11 5.53 0.98
C GLY A 85 1.07 5.08 1.85
N TYR A 86 2.28 5.06 1.26
CA TYR A 86 3.51 4.70 1.99
C TYR A 86 4.00 5.82 2.90
N ALA A 87 3.97 7.09 2.44
CA ALA A 87 4.37 8.24 3.25
C ALA A 87 3.49 8.41 4.51
N LEU A 88 2.17 8.23 4.36
CA LEU A 88 1.20 8.26 5.45
C LEU A 88 1.45 7.11 6.43
N PHE A 89 1.70 5.90 5.95
CA PHE A 89 2.09 4.78 6.81
C PHE A 89 3.34 5.11 7.66
N GLY A 90 4.38 5.68 7.04
CA GLY A 90 5.58 6.12 7.75
C GLY A 90 5.29 7.21 8.79
N ALA A 91 4.42 8.17 8.46
CA ALA A 91 3.99 9.21 9.38
C ALA A 91 3.24 8.64 10.60
N LEU A 92 2.36 7.67 10.38
CA LEU A 92 1.63 6.98 11.45
C LEU A 92 2.57 6.17 12.34
N ALA A 93 3.53 5.44 11.76
CA ALA A 93 4.49 4.64 12.52
C ALA A 93 5.38 5.49 13.44
N ARG A 94 5.74 6.71 13.02
CA ARG A 94 6.48 7.66 13.88
C ARG A 94 5.72 8.05 15.14
N VAL A 95 4.38 8.06 15.10
CA VAL A 95 3.54 8.42 16.26
C VAL A 95 3.12 7.20 17.06
N LEU A 96 2.78 6.10 16.39
CA LEU A 96 2.17 4.90 16.98
C LEU A 96 3.17 3.78 17.30
N GLY A 97 4.45 4.00 17.01
CA GLY A 97 5.51 3.00 17.11
C GLY A 97 5.47 2.02 15.94
N ASP A 98 6.07 0.84 16.12
CA ASP A 98 6.16 -0.15 15.05
C ASP A 98 4.76 -0.63 14.62
N LEU A 99 4.48 -0.45 13.32
CA LEU A 99 3.28 -0.90 12.62
C LEU A 99 3.62 -1.99 11.59
N HIS A 100 4.85 -2.47 11.55
CA HIS A 100 5.20 -3.65 10.79
C HIS A 100 4.39 -4.85 11.31
N GLY A 101 3.80 -5.62 10.40
CA GLY A 101 2.95 -6.75 10.79
C GLY A 101 1.65 -6.41 11.51
N ALA A 102 1.28 -5.13 11.73
CA ALA A 102 0.04 -4.74 12.41
C ALA A 102 -1.21 -5.14 11.60
N SER A 103 -1.63 -6.40 11.73
CA SER A 103 -2.83 -6.94 11.08
C SER A 103 -4.10 -6.28 11.61
N TRP A 104 -4.07 -5.76 12.83
CA TRP A 104 -5.15 -5.03 13.48
C TRP A 104 -5.48 -3.67 12.82
N LEU A 105 -4.62 -3.13 11.95
CA LEU A 105 -4.75 -1.81 11.34
C LEU A 105 -5.00 -1.88 9.83
N ALA A 106 -6.02 -1.17 9.37
CA ALA A 106 -6.21 -0.79 7.97
C ALA A 106 -6.36 0.73 7.88
N VAL A 107 -5.71 1.35 6.89
CA VAL A 107 -5.71 2.80 6.68
C VAL A 107 -6.53 3.08 5.44
N HIS A 108 -7.59 3.86 5.53
CA HIS A 108 -8.30 4.32 4.34
C HIS A 108 -7.47 5.38 3.61
N PRO A 109 -7.41 5.37 2.27
CA PRO A 109 -6.77 6.44 1.50
C PRO A 109 -7.40 7.79 1.81
N LEU A 110 -6.58 8.84 1.89
CA LEU A 110 -7.07 10.20 2.10
C LEU A 110 -7.92 10.64 0.90
N GLY A 111 -9.07 11.22 1.20
CA GLY A 111 -9.98 11.83 0.23
C GLY A 111 -9.58 13.25 -0.13
N GLY A 112 -9.79 13.65 -1.37
CA GLY A 112 -9.49 15.00 -1.84
C GLY A 112 -9.64 15.16 -3.35
N ILE A 113 -9.32 16.35 -3.83
CA ILE A 113 -9.37 16.70 -5.26
C ILE A 113 -7.96 16.51 -5.84
N PRO A 114 -7.76 15.58 -6.78
CA PRO A 114 -6.46 15.41 -7.44
C PRO A 114 -6.08 16.67 -8.21
N ARG A 115 -4.82 17.07 -8.13
CA ARG A 115 -4.26 18.19 -8.87
C ARG A 115 -3.33 17.69 -9.99
N PRO A 116 -3.09 18.50 -11.04
CA PRO A 116 -2.18 18.14 -12.14
C PRO A 116 -0.71 17.99 -11.70
N ASP A 117 -0.31 18.64 -10.61
CA ASP A 117 1.05 18.64 -10.04
C ASP A 117 1.39 17.37 -9.23
N GLY A 118 0.53 16.34 -9.27
CA GLY A 118 0.75 15.10 -8.52
C GLY A 118 0.35 15.18 -7.05
N LEU A 119 -0.25 16.29 -6.61
CA LEU A 119 -0.79 16.46 -5.27
C LEU A 119 -2.28 16.13 -5.19
N LEU A 120 -2.76 16.01 -3.96
CA LEU A 120 -4.14 15.86 -3.58
C LEU A 120 -4.51 17.01 -2.66
N ALA A 121 -5.42 17.87 -3.10
CA ALA A 121 -5.99 18.90 -2.23
C ALA A 121 -6.99 18.25 -1.28
N LEU A 122 -6.68 18.28 0.02
CA LEU A 122 -7.60 17.80 1.05
C LEU A 122 -8.82 18.71 1.09
N HIS A 123 -10.00 18.12 1.30
CA HIS A 123 -11.21 18.91 1.42
C HIS A 123 -11.18 19.72 2.74
N PRO A 124 -11.29 21.06 2.73
CA PRO A 124 -11.09 21.86 3.94
C PRO A 124 -12.01 21.51 5.12
N ARG A 125 -13.19 20.96 4.84
CA ARG A 125 -14.21 20.58 5.85
C ARG A 125 -14.48 19.07 5.98
N ARG A 126 -13.88 18.25 5.11
CA ARG A 126 -14.17 16.80 4.99
C ARG A 126 -12.91 15.96 4.81
N GLY A 127 -11.74 16.60 4.81
CA GLY A 127 -10.47 15.90 4.83
C GLY A 127 -10.40 15.18 6.16
N SER A 128 -10.32 13.86 6.11
CA SER A 128 -10.26 13.02 7.29
C SER A 128 -9.30 11.85 7.06
N LEU A 129 -8.65 11.45 8.16
CA LEU A 129 -7.92 10.20 8.26
C LEU A 129 -8.88 9.18 8.88
N CYS A 130 -9.22 8.14 8.13
CA CYS A 130 -10.02 7.04 8.64
C CYS A 130 -9.13 5.80 8.84
N LEU A 131 -9.09 5.32 10.08
CA LEU A 131 -8.39 4.11 10.48
C LEU A 131 -9.39 3.03 10.87
N ARG A 132 -9.32 1.88 10.21
CA ARG A 132 -10.13 0.72 10.57
C ARG A 132 -9.32 -0.20 11.46
N VAL A 133 -9.75 -0.35 12.71
CA VAL A 133 -9.00 -1.06 13.75
C VAL A 133 -9.86 -2.08 14.49
N VAL A 134 -9.20 -3.07 15.09
CA VAL A 134 -9.87 -3.88 16.13
C VAL A 134 -10.10 -3.03 17.39
N PRO A 135 -11.20 -3.23 18.14
CA PRO A 135 -11.54 -2.39 19.28
C PRO A 135 -10.44 -2.29 20.36
N ALA A 136 -9.69 -3.36 20.59
CA ALA A 136 -8.60 -3.39 21.57
C ALA A 136 -7.48 -2.36 21.28
N GLU A 137 -7.33 -1.93 20.03
CA GLU A 137 -6.29 -0.99 19.59
C GLU A 137 -6.79 0.46 19.50
N ILE A 138 -8.04 0.73 19.88
CA ILE A 138 -8.58 2.09 19.95
C ILE A 138 -7.67 3.00 20.79
N PRO A 139 -7.27 2.67 22.04
CA PRO A 139 -6.44 3.55 22.85
C PRO A 139 -5.12 3.92 22.19
N ARG A 140 -4.53 2.96 21.45
CA ARG A 140 -3.27 3.17 20.73
C ARG A 140 -3.41 4.24 19.66
N VAL A 141 -4.44 4.16 18.82
CA VAL A 141 -4.60 5.13 17.73
C VAL A 141 -5.14 6.48 18.19
N LEU A 142 -5.81 6.56 19.35
CA LEU A 142 -6.21 7.85 19.94
C LEU A 142 -5.02 8.77 20.24
N ALA A 143 -3.81 8.23 20.39
CA ALA A 143 -2.57 9.01 20.54
C ALA A 143 -2.26 9.94 19.35
N LEU A 144 -2.92 9.73 18.20
CA LEU A 144 -2.83 10.62 17.04
C LEU A 144 -3.53 11.97 17.26
N ALA A 145 -4.53 12.04 18.14
CA ALA A 145 -5.32 13.26 18.32
C ALA A 145 -4.42 14.43 18.78
N GLY A 146 -4.55 15.58 18.12
CA GLY A 146 -3.75 16.78 18.37
C GLY A 146 -2.31 16.72 17.82
N LYS A 147 -1.89 15.62 17.18
CA LYS A 147 -0.56 15.51 16.58
C LYS A 147 -0.54 16.09 15.17
N ALA A 148 0.67 16.37 14.69
CA ALA A 148 0.92 16.65 13.29
C ALA A 148 1.56 15.43 12.63
N LEU A 149 1.07 15.08 11.44
CA LEU A 149 1.68 14.08 10.58
C LEU A 149 2.42 14.79 9.46
N ASP A 150 3.68 14.45 9.26
CA ASP A 150 4.45 14.84 8.09
C ASP A 150 4.31 13.73 7.04
N VAL A 151 3.60 14.04 5.95
CA VAL A 151 3.37 13.15 4.82
C VAL A 151 4.21 13.63 3.64
N ASP A 152 5.47 13.19 3.60
CA ASP A 152 6.43 13.52 2.52
C ASP A 152 6.68 15.04 2.37
N GLY A 153 6.91 15.73 3.48
CA GLY A 153 7.09 17.18 3.55
C GLY A 153 5.79 17.97 3.67
N TYR A 154 4.62 17.31 3.55
CA TYR A 154 3.32 17.94 3.69
C TYR A 154 2.75 17.69 5.08
N ARG A 155 2.72 18.75 5.91
CA ARG A 155 2.24 18.69 7.28
C ARG A 155 0.71 18.77 7.35
N VAL A 156 0.09 17.81 8.03
CA VAL A 156 -1.35 17.78 8.33
C VAL A 156 -1.57 17.62 9.84
N HIS A 157 -2.48 18.40 10.42
CA HIS A 157 -2.84 18.29 11.83
C HIS A 157 -4.05 17.37 12.01
N VAL A 158 -3.96 16.49 13.00
CA VAL A 158 -4.99 15.50 13.31
C VAL A 158 -5.86 16.03 14.44
N GLY A 159 -7.15 16.20 14.17
CA GLY A 159 -8.12 16.65 15.17
C GLY A 159 -8.62 15.53 16.08
N VAL A 160 -9.69 15.80 16.83
CA VAL A 160 -10.30 14.84 17.75
C VAL A 160 -11.08 13.78 16.97
N SER A 161 -10.83 12.51 17.29
CA SER A 161 -11.46 11.37 16.62
C SER A 161 -12.92 11.18 16.96
N ARG A 162 -13.63 10.49 16.06
CA ARG A 162 -14.92 9.84 16.32
C ARG A 162 -14.85 8.37 15.93
N VAL A 163 -15.53 7.52 16.69
CA VAL A 163 -15.60 6.07 16.44
C VAL A 163 -16.93 5.74 15.79
N TYR A 164 -16.89 4.91 14.74
CA TYR A 164 -18.05 4.50 13.98
C TYR A 164 -18.07 2.96 13.82
N PRO A 165 -19.14 2.28 14.23
CA PRO A 165 -19.28 0.84 13.95
C PRO A 165 -19.35 0.62 12.44
N LEU A 166 -18.89 -0.51 11.90
CA LEU A 166 -19.09 -0.84 10.49
C LEU A 166 -20.59 -0.98 10.20
N ARG A 167 -21.00 -0.56 9.00
CA ARG A 167 -22.40 -0.64 8.56
C ARG A 167 -22.50 -1.54 7.34
N PRO A 168 -23.55 -2.38 7.25
CA PRO A 168 -23.84 -3.11 6.02
C PRO A 168 -23.98 -2.18 4.82
N ALA A 169 -23.60 -2.66 3.63
CA ALA A 169 -23.78 -1.95 2.37
C ALA A 169 -23.86 -2.94 1.20
N GLU A 170 -24.82 -2.74 0.30
CA GLU A 170 -25.00 -3.58 -0.89
C GLU A 170 -23.85 -3.42 -1.90
N ALA A 171 -23.12 -2.31 -1.82
CA ALA A 171 -21.97 -2.03 -2.65
C ALA A 171 -20.80 -1.43 -1.85
N LEU A 172 -19.61 -1.99 -2.06
CA LEU A 172 -18.37 -1.55 -1.46
C LEU A 172 -17.35 -1.19 -2.53
N THR A 173 -16.49 -0.22 -2.26
CA THR A 173 -15.40 0.15 -3.16
C THR A 173 -14.10 0.34 -2.40
N ALA A 174 -13.01 -0.08 -3.03
CA ALA A 174 -11.66 0.20 -2.61
C ALA A 174 -10.96 1.01 -3.73
N ARG A 175 -10.27 2.08 -3.34
CA ARG A 175 -9.52 2.94 -4.27
C ARG A 175 -8.50 2.13 -5.06
N MET A 176 -7.87 1.17 -4.39
CA MET A 176 -6.84 0.31 -4.93
C MET A 176 -6.81 -1.00 -4.14
N VAL A 177 -6.67 -2.12 -4.83
CA VAL A 177 -6.46 -3.45 -4.28
C VAL A 177 -5.21 -4.00 -4.94
N VAL A 178 -4.32 -4.58 -4.13
CA VAL A 178 -3.06 -5.16 -4.58
C VAL A 178 -3.06 -6.64 -4.24
N ILE A 179 -2.88 -7.48 -5.26
CA ILE A 179 -2.69 -8.92 -5.10
C ILE A 179 -1.37 -9.28 -5.80
N LYS A 180 -0.43 -9.86 -5.05
CA LYS A 180 0.91 -10.18 -5.55
C LYS A 180 0.81 -11.12 -6.76
N GLY A 181 1.51 -10.77 -7.84
CA GLY A 181 1.55 -11.57 -9.07
C GLY A 181 0.41 -11.30 -10.07
N PHE A 182 -0.61 -10.52 -9.69
CA PHE A 182 -1.76 -10.23 -10.55
C PHE A 182 -1.73 -8.78 -11.00
N GLN A 183 -1.07 -8.54 -12.13
CA GLN A 183 -0.88 -7.20 -12.67
C GLN A 183 -1.83 -6.88 -13.82
N GLU A 184 -2.54 -7.85 -14.37
CA GLU A 184 -3.50 -7.67 -15.46
C GLU A 184 -4.96 -7.80 -14.97
N PRO A 185 -5.94 -7.12 -15.60
CA PRO A 185 -7.30 -6.98 -15.07
C PRO A 185 -8.04 -8.31 -14.87
N GLU A 186 -8.02 -9.20 -15.86
CA GLU A 186 -8.79 -10.45 -15.83
C GLU A 186 -8.21 -11.45 -14.82
N PRO A 187 -6.89 -11.75 -14.81
CA PRO A 187 -6.31 -12.57 -13.75
C PRO A 187 -6.51 -11.96 -12.36
N PHE A 188 -6.48 -10.64 -12.24
CA PHE A 188 -6.75 -9.93 -10.99
C PHE A 188 -8.20 -10.14 -10.52
N ALA A 189 -9.19 -10.04 -11.40
CA ALA A 189 -10.59 -10.28 -11.06
C ALA A 189 -10.82 -11.69 -10.52
N GLU A 190 -10.22 -12.70 -11.16
CA GLU A 190 -10.26 -14.08 -10.69
C GLU A 190 -9.58 -14.25 -9.32
N ALA A 191 -8.49 -13.53 -9.07
CA ALA A 191 -7.83 -13.55 -7.76
C ALA A 191 -8.67 -12.88 -6.66
N VAL A 192 -9.41 -11.80 -6.97
CA VAL A 192 -10.38 -11.19 -6.06
C VAL A 192 -11.51 -12.18 -5.76
N LYS A 193 -12.05 -12.83 -6.79
CA LYS A 193 -13.11 -13.84 -6.65
C LYS A 193 -12.69 -14.97 -5.71
N ARG A 194 -11.49 -15.54 -5.90
CA ARG A 194 -10.96 -16.58 -5.01
C ARG A 194 -10.86 -16.15 -3.55
N GLN A 195 -10.54 -14.89 -3.28
CA GLN A 195 -10.51 -14.37 -1.91
C GLN A 195 -11.91 -14.15 -1.32
N LEU A 196 -12.88 -13.72 -2.13
CA LEU A 196 -14.28 -13.63 -1.72
C LEU A 196 -14.87 -15.01 -1.44
N ASP A 197 -14.60 -15.99 -2.30
CA ASP A 197 -15.02 -17.38 -2.12
C ASP A 197 -14.43 -17.96 -0.81
N ALA A 198 -13.15 -17.69 -0.53
CA ALA A 198 -12.54 -18.07 0.73
C ALA A 198 -13.25 -17.45 1.93
N LEU A 199 -13.74 -16.22 1.82
CA LEU A 199 -14.53 -15.55 2.85
C LEU A 199 -16.01 -15.97 2.86
N SER A 200 -16.43 -16.89 1.98
CA SER A 200 -17.83 -17.27 1.77
C SER A 200 -18.74 -16.08 1.42
N VAL A 201 -18.22 -15.13 0.63
CA VAL A 201 -18.94 -13.93 0.20
C VAL A 201 -19.21 -13.98 -1.31
N ALA A 202 -20.47 -13.84 -1.70
CA ALA A 202 -20.86 -13.65 -3.09
C ALA A 202 -20.99 -12.15 -3.41
N ALA A 203 -20.38 -11.72 -4.53
CA ALA A 203 -20.52 -10.37 -5.06
C ALA A 203 -20.18 -10.34 -6.55
N SER A 204 -20.75 -9.38 -7.29
CA SER A 204 -20.22 -9.02 -8.61
C SER A 204 -19.01 -8.10 -8.46
N ILE A 205 -17.98 -8.35 -9.27
CA ILE A 205 -16.69 -7.65 -9.20
C ILE A 205 -16.57 -6.72 -10.41
N GLU A 206 -16.39 -5.44 -10.15
CA GLU A 206 -16.10 -4.41 -11.15
C GLU A 206 -14.65 -3.93 -10.96
N VAL A 207 -13.79 -4.31 -11.91
CA VAL A 207 -12.39 -3.87 -11.92
C VAL A 207 -12.30 -2.49 -12.57
N GLY A 208 -11.90 -1.50 -11.78
CA GLY A 208 -11.73 -0.14 -12.22
C GLY A 208 -10.32 0.18 -12.70
N ARG A 209 -9.98 1.47 -12.64
CA ARG A 209 -8.69 2.01 -13.11
C ARG A 209 -7.48 1.28 -12.52
N ARG A 210 -6.54 0.90 -13.40
CA ARG A 210 -5.18 0.46 -13.03
C ARG A 210 -4.41 1.60 -12.35
N ARG A 211 -3.80 1.30 -11.21
CA ARG A 211 -3.04 2.24 -10.38
C ARG A 211 -1.67 1.65 -10.04
N ILE A 212 -0.71 2.52 -9.81
CA ILE A 212 0.63 2.16 -9.36
C ILE A 212 0.88 2.95 -8.08
N VAL A 213 1.33 2.27 -7.03
CA VAL A 213 1.81 2.88 -5.79
C VAL A 213 3.29 2.59 -5.65
N THR A 214 4.07 3.57 -5.20
CA THR A 214 5.49 3.39 -4.90
C THR A 214 5.65 3.06 -3.42
N ILE A 215 6.21 1.89 -3.11
CA ILE A 215 6.43 1.43 -1.74
C ILE A 215 7.91 1.14 -1.57
N ALA A 216 8.60 1.92 -0.74
CA ALA A 216 10.04 1.77 -0.51
C ALA A 216 10.88 1.74 -1.81
N GLY A 217 10.46 2.50 -2.84
CA GLY A 217 11.12 2.54 -4.16
C GLY A 217 10.56 1.55 -5.19
N ASP A 218 9.84 0.52 -4.77
CA ASP A 218 9.25 -0.46 -5.67
C ASP A 218 7.89 0.00 -6.20
N LYS A 219 7.68 -0.15 -7.52
CA LYS A 219 6.38 0.09 -8.15
C LYS A 219 5.48 -1.14 -7.98
N VAL A 220 4.36 -0.94 -7.30
CA VAL A 220 3.37 -1.98 -7.05
C VAL A 220 2.09 -1.66 -7.81
N VAL A 221 1.69 -2.57 -8.69
CA VAL A 221 0.46 -2.45 -9.49
C VAL A 221 -0.74 -2.94 -8.68
N GLY A 222 -1.87 -2.25 -8.83
CA GLY A 222 -3.16 -2.66 -8.30
C GLY A 222 -4.30 -2.00 -9.06
N PHE A 223 -5.52 -2.35 -8.70
CA PHE A 223 -6.72 -1.89 -9.41
C PHE A 223 -7.72 -1.27 -8.46
N GLY A 224 -8.45 -0.25 -8.90
CA GLY A 224 -9.70 0.10 -8.24
C GLY A 224 -10.65 -1.09 -8.30
N THR A 225 -11.42 -1.33 -7.25
CA THR A 225 -12.33 -2.49 -7.22
C THR A 225 -13.62 -2.08 -6.54
N THR A 226 -14.73 -2.36 -7.20
CA THR A 226 -16.07 -2.20 -6.65
C THR A 226 -16.73 -3.57 -6.59
N LEU A 227 -17.35 -3.87 -5.45
CA LEU A 227 -18.14 -5.06 -5.21
C LEU A 227 -19.60 -4.64 -5.11
N ARG A 228 -20.51 -5.37 -5.75
CA ARG A 228 -21.96 -5.08 -5.71
C ARG A 228 -22.77 -6.36 -5.46
N GLY A 229 -24.00 -6.17 -5.03
CA GLY A 229 -24.91 -7.29 -4.70
C GLY A 229 -24.45 -8.06 -3.46
N LEU A 230 -23.80 -7.37 -2.53
CA LEU A 230 -23.38 -7.96 -1.26
C LEU A 230 -24.58 -8.11 -0.33
N SER A 231 -24.66 -9.24 0.38
CA SER A 231 -25.53 -9.34 1.56
C SER A 231 -25.04 -8.45 2.70
N GLU A 232 -25.88 -8.23 3.70
CA GLU A 232 -25.48 -7.45 4.88
C GLU A 232 -24.26 -8.06 5.56
N GLU A 233 -24.28 -9.36 5.85
CA GLU A 233 -23.19 -10.09 6.48
C GLU A 233 -21.94 -10.10 5.59
N GLY A 234 -22.11 -10.37 4.29
CA GLY A 234 -21.00 -10.45 3.33
C GLY A 234 -20.27 -9.11 3.22
N SER A 235 -21.02 -8.00 3.20
CA SER A 235 -20.43 -6.66 3.19
C SER A 235 -19.64 -6.36 4.46
N LEU A 236 -20.11 -6.81 5.64
CA LEU A 236 -19.39 -6.63 6.89
C LEU A 236 -18.13 -7.49 6.95
N VAL A 237 -18.18 -8.73 6.46
CA VAL A 237 -17.02 -9.62 6.36
C VAL A 237 -15.92 -8.99 5.49
N VAL A 238 -16.27 -8.49 4.30
CA VAL A 238 -15.32 -7.82 3.41
C VAL A 238 -14.75 -6.56 4.07
N GLN A 239 -15.57 -5.76 4.75
CA GLN A 239 -15.10 -4.57 5.45
C GLN A 239 -14.10 -4.91 6.57
N ARG A 240 -14.33 -5.98 7.34
CA ARG A 240 -13.44 -6.43 8.41
C ARG A 240 -12.13 -7.03 7.89
N ALA A 241 -12.19 -7.86 6.86
CA ALA A 241 -11.04 -8.59 6.33
C ALA A 241 -10.21 -7.77 5.33
N GLY A 242 -10.87 -6.98 4.49
CA GLY A 242 -10.30 -6.43 3.26
C GLY A 242 -10.05 -7.50 2.20
N ILE A 243 -9.57 -7.08 1.03
CA ILE A 243 -9.13 -7.99 -0.05
C ILE A 243 -7.72 -7.59 -0.48
N GLY A 244 -6.87 -8.58 -0.74
CA GLY A 244 -5.47 -8.35 -1.08
C GLY A 244 -4.62 -7.93 0.10
N GLY A 245 -3.49 -7.29 -0.19
CA GLY A 245 -2.51 -6.90 0.82
C GLY A 245 -2.37 -5.40 1.01
N ARG A 246 -1.45 -5.02 1.91
CA ARG A 246 -1.01 -3.63 2.14
C ARG A 246 -2.12 -2.70 2.64
N GLN A 247 -3.05 -3.21 3.46
CA GLN A 247 -4.14 -2.42 4.07
C GLN A 247 -3.66 -1.26 4.93
N ARG A 248 -2.50 -1.38 5.57
CA ARG A 248 -1.85 -0.29 6.31
C ARG A 248 -1.39 0.88 5.43
N MET A 249 -1.39 0.71 4.11
CA MET A 249 -0.92 1.69 3.13
C MET A 249 -2.05 2.15 2.19
N GLY A 250 -3.32 1.90 2.51
CA GLY A 250 -4.44 2.32 1.67
C GLY A 250 -4.90 1.32 0.61
N CYS A 251 -4.37 0.11 0.59
CA CYS A 251 -4.74 -0.90 -0.40
C CYS A 251 -5.69 -1.95 0.19
N GLY A 252 -6.70 -2.41 -0.55
CA GLY A 252 -7.55 -3.50 -0.09
C GLY A 252 -8.53 -3.13 1.02
N VAL A 253 -8.70 -1.83 1.31
CA VAL A 253 -9.61 -1.32 2.34
C VAL A 253 -10.89 -0.84 1.66
N PHE A 254 -12.00 -1.53 1.96
CA PHE A 254 -13.30 -1.29 1.34
C PHE A 254 -14.17 -0.38 2.21
N GLY A 255 -14.83 0.59 1.59
CA GLY A 255 -15.88 1.39 2.21
C GLY A 255 -17.15 1.42 1.35
N PRO A 256 -18.31 1.81 1.91
CA PRO A 256 -19.56 1.95 1.16
C PRO A 256 -19.41 2.90 -0.04
N VAL A 257 -20.11 2.57 -1.13
CA VAL A 257 -20.22 3.45 -2.31
C VAL A 257 -21.19 4.60 -2.02
N GLY A 258 -20.89 5.83 -2.45
CA GLY A 258 -21.81 6.97 -2.37
C GLY A 258 -21.70 7.81 -1.09
N ARG A 259 -22.73 8.60 -0.77
CA ARG A 259 -22.74 9.59 0.34
C ARG A 259 -22.63 8.96 1.74
N GLU A 260 -22.72 7.64 1.81
CA GLU A 260 -22.45 6.83 3.00
C GLU A 260 -20.95 6.62 3.25
N ALA A 261 -20.09 7.01 2.29
CA ALA A 261 -18.67 7.16 2.49
C ALA A 261 -18.45 8.21 3.59
N ARG A 262 -18.06 7.73 4.76
CA ARG A 262 -17.91 8.49 6.01
C ARG A 262 -17.02 9.70 5.76
N ALA A 263 -17.60 10.89 5.93
CA ALA A 263 -16.92 12.18 5.89
C ALA A 263 -16.10 12.39 7.16
#